data_AF-A0A2P7TX81-F1
#
_entry.id   AF-A0A2P7TX81-F1
#
_cell.length_a   1.000
_cell.length_b   1.000
_cell.length_c   1.000
_cell.angle_alpha   90.00
_cell.angle_beta   90.00
_cell.angle_gamma   90.00
#
_symmetry.space_group_name_H-M   'P 1'
#
loop_
_entity.id
_entity.type
_entity.pdbx_description
1 polymer ?
#
loop_
_entity_poly.entity_id
_entity_poly.type
_entity_poly.pdbx_seq_one_letter_code
_entity_poly.pdbx_strand_id
1 'polypeptide(L)' 'MRWGGALVRCTAQVRFEKRMMPVTGDLSKTLPVQNWIATIGFEYADQPMGETECRINPLGFQVTSYRINPETAP' A
#
# COMPACT_ATOMS: atom_id res chain seq x y z
N MET A 1 9.60 -19.43 -28.46
CA MET A 1 8.60 -19.92 -27.48
C MET A 1 8.98 -19.43 -26.09
N ARG A 2 8.26 -18.46 -25.53
CA ARG A 2 8.33 -18.13 -24.10
C ARG A 2 7.12 -18.75 -23.42
N TRP A 3 7.37 -19.68 -22.51
CA TRP A 3 6.33 -20.29 -21.69
C TRP A 3 5.80 -19.23 -20.72
N GLY A 4 4.51 -18.93 -20.81
CA GLY A 4 3.83 -18.04 -19.87
C GLY A 4 3.72 -18.72 -18.52
N GLY A 5 4.70 -18.50 -17.64
CA GLY A 5 4.57 -18.80 -16.22
C GLY A 5 3.45 -17.91 -15.67
N ALA A 6 2.44 -18.53 -15.04
CA ALA A 6 1.37 -17.81 -14.38
C ALA A 6 1.98 -16.87 -13.32
N LEU A 7 1.86 -15.56 -13.53
CA LEU A 7 2.09 -14.56 -12.49
C LEU A 7 1.17 -14.94 -11.31
N VAL A 8 1.72 -15.36 -10.19
CA VAL A 8 0.93 -15.47 -8.96
C VAL A 8 0.58 -14.04 -8.57
N ARG A 9 -0.63 -13.61 -8.93
CA ARG A 9 -1.14 -12.28 -8.57
C ARG A 9 -1.56 -12.32 -7.11
N CYS A 10 -0.63 -11.98 -6.22
CA CYS A 10 -0.94 -11.88 -4.80
C CYS A 10 -1.87 -10.69 -4.57
N THR A 11 -2.84 -10.88 -3.67
CA THR A 11 -3.77 -9.82 -3.25
C THR A 11 -3.78 -9.72 -1.73
N ALA A 12 -3.79 -8.51 -1.21
CA ALA A 12 -3.95 -8.21 0.21
C ALA A 12 -5.09 -7.22 0.44
N GLN A 13 -5.78 -7.38 1.57
CA GLN A 13 -6.69 -6.38 2.12
C GLN A 13 -6.10 -5.82 3.40
N VAL A 14 -5.96 -4.49 3.46
CA VAL A 14 -5.35 -3.79 4.60
C VAL A 14 -6.34 -2.77 5.13
N ARG A 15 -6.79 -2.94 6.37
CA ARG A 15 -7.63 -1.96 7.08
C ARG A 15 -6.74 -1.01 7.86
N PHE A 16 -6.98 0.29 7.76
CA PHE A 16 -6.15 1.32 8.40
C PHE A 16 -6.94 2.58 8.72
N GLU A 17 -6.41 3.38 9.64
CA GLU A 17 -7.00 4.66 10.06
C GLU A 17 -6.20 5.85 9.50
N LYS A 18 -6.88 6.94 9.15
CA LYS A 18 -6.25 8.25 8.90
C LYS A 18 -6.60 9.21 10.03
N ARG A 19 -5.57 9.83 10.61
CA ARG A 19 -5.69 10.85 11.67
C ARG A 19 -5.08 12.15 11.15
N MET A 20 -5.90 13.20 11.01
CA MET A 20 -5.43 14.52 10.59
C MET A 20 -5.10 15.35 11.82
N MET A 21 -3.83 15.72 11.95
CA MET A 21 -3.34 16.62 13.02
C MET A 21 -3.16 18.03 12.44
N PRO A 22 -3.80 19.06 13.02
CA PRO A 22 -3.63 20.44 12.57
C PRO A 22 -2.22 20.93 12.90
N VAL A 23 -1.54 21.54 11.92
CA VAL A 23 -0.18 22.08 12.08
C VAL A 23 -0.13 23.22 13.10
N THR A 24 -1.23 23.95 13.26
CA THR A 24 -1.35 25.07 14.21
C THR A 24 -1.46 24.64 15.67
N GLY A 25 -1.67 23.33 15.94
CA GLY A 25 -1.94 22.81 17.29
C GLY A 25 -3.37 23.09 17.80
N ASP A 26 -4.21 23.74 16.99
CA ASP A 26 -5.61 24.02 17.32
C ASP A 26 -6.47 22.76 17.17
N LEU A 27 -6.61 22.03 18.28
CA LEU A 27 -7.32 20.75 18.32
C LEU A 27 -8.82 20.86 18.02
N SER A 28 -9.43 22.06 18.05
CA SER A 28 -10.85 22.20 17.68
C SER A 28 -11.08 22.03 16.18
N LYS A 29 -10.01 21.99 15.36
CA LYS A 29 -10.07 21.82 13.90
C LYS A 29 -9.67 20.41 13.44
N THR A 30 -9.51 19.45 14.37
CA THR A 30 -9.22 18.06 14.00
C THR A 30 -10.42 17.43 13.31
N LEU A 31 -10.19 16.76 12.19
CA LEU A 31 -11.20 15.88 11.59
C LEU A 31 -11.34 14.60 12.41
N PRO A 32 -12.54 13.98 12.46
CA PRO A 32 -12.71 12.65 13.03
C PRO A 32 -11.76 11.62 12.39
N VAL A 33 -11.43 10.56 13.14
CA VAL A 33 -10.70 9.41 12.61
C VAL A 33 -11.47 8.83 11.43
N GLN A 34 -10.78 8.63 10.31
CA GLN A 34 -11.39 8.05 9.10
C GLN A 34 -10.89 6.62 8.93
N ASN A 35 -11.80 5.67 8.83
CA ASN A 35 -11.49 4.26 8.58
C ASN A 35 -11.46 3.98 7.07
N TRP A 36 -10.43 3.24 6.63
CA TRP A 36 -10.21 2.92 5.24
C TRP A 36 -9.80 1.46 5.07
N ILE A 37 -10.11 0.92 3.90
CA ILE A 37 -9.59 -0.37 3.45
C ILE A 37 -8.88 -0.20 2.11
N ALA A 38 -7.69 -0.77 2.01
CA ALA A 38 -6.93 -0.88 0.77
C ALA A 38 -7.02 -2.31 0.23
N THR A 39 -7.34 -2.45 -1.06
CA THR A 39 -7.13 -3.68 -1.83
C THR A 39 -5.88 -3.50 -2.67
N ILE A 40 -4.89 -4.36 -2.45
CA ILE A 40 -3.55 -4.24 -3.01
C ILE A 40 -3.24 -5.50 -3.80
N GLY A 41 -3.00 -5.36 -5.11
CA GLY A 41 -2.34 -6.38 -5.90
C GLY A 41 -0.83 -6.16 -5.84
N PHE A 42 -0.06 -7.22 -5.61
CA PHE A 42 1.40 -7.13 -5.49
C PHE A 42 2.11 -8.39 -6.01
N GLU A 43 3.41 -8.26 -6.23
CA GLU A 43 4.32 -9.35 -6.57
C GLU A 43 5.72 -9.09 -6.02
N TYR A 44 6.59 -10.10 -6.12
CA TYR A 44 8.02 -9.97 -5.86
C TYR A 44 8.76 -10.21 -7.18
N ALA A 45 9.50 -9.20 -7.62
CA ALA A 45 10.28 -9.27 -8.83
C ALA A 45 11.71 -9.74 -8.52
N ASP A 46 12.12 -10.84 -9.13
CA ASP A 46 13.51 -11.30 -9.12
C ASP A 46 14.27 -10.60 -10.25
N GLN A 47 14.69 -9.35 -10.00
CA GLN A 47 15.43 -8.53 -10.95
C GLN A 47 16.74 -8.02 -10.34
N PRO A 48 17.83 -7.93 -11.13
CA PRO A 48 19.07 -7.30 -10.69
C PRO A 48 18.79 -5.86 -10.24
N MET A 49 19.20 -5.54 -9.02
CA MET A 49 19.00 -4.23 -8.40
C MET A 49 20.31 -3.73 -7.80
N GLY A 50 20.54 -2.42 -7.87
CA GLY A 50 21.75 -1.82 -7.29
C GLY A 50 21.74 -1.88 -5.77
N GLU A 51 22.92 -1.83 -5.14
CA GLU A 51 23.05 -1.92 -3.67
C GLU A 51 22.22 -0.87 -2.92
N THR A 52 22.13 0.36 -3.46
CA THR A 52 21.30 1.44 -2.92
C THR A 52 19.80 1.11 -2.98
N GLU A 53 19.35 0.47 -4.05
CA GLU A 53 17.94 0.09 -4.23
C GLU A 53 17.57 -1.09 -3.32
N CYS A 54 18.47 -2.08 -3.21
CA CYS A 54 18.35 -3.19 -2.25
C CYS A 54 18.21 -2.72 -0.81
N ARG A 55 18.87 -1.62 -0.43
CA ARG A 55 18.76 -1.06 0.93
C ARG A 55 17.33 -0.64 1.27
N ILE A 56 16.52 -0.31 0.27
CA ILE A 56 15.13 0.12 0.42
C ILE A 56 14.17 -1.06 0.16
N ASN A 57 14.43 -1.87 -0.87
CA ASN A 57 13.55 -2.94 -1.32
C ASN A 57 14.33 -4.22 -1.70
N PRO A 58 14.86 -4.97 -0.71
CA PRO A 58 15.77 -6.09 -0.96
C PRO A 58 15.10 -7.31 -1.61
N LEU A 59 13.76 -7.39 -1.58
CA LEU A 59 13.00 -8.51 -2.14
C LEU A 59 12.32 -8.17 -3.46
N GLY A 60 12.49 -6.94 -3.96
CA GLY A 60 11.80 -6.48 -5.16
C GLY A 60 10.28 -6.52 -5.03
N PHE A 61 9.75 -6.18 -3.85
CA PHE A 61 8.30 -6.03 -3.66
C PHE A 61 7.76 -4.94 -4.59
N GLN A 62 6.73 -5.26 -5.37
CA GLN A 62 6.09 -4.34 -6.29
C GLN A 62 4.58 -4.35 -6.10
N VAL A 63 3.99 -3.16 -5.96
CA VAL A 63 2.54 -2.98 -6.01
C VAL A 63 2.11 -2.87 -7.46
N THR A 64 1.25 -3.77 -7.91
CA THR A 64 0.73 -3.83 -9.29
C THR A 64 -0.67 -3.23 -9.42
N SER A 65 -1.42 -3.16 -8.32
CA SER A 65 -2.66 -2.38 -8.25
C SER A 65 -2.92 -1.90 -6.82
N TYR A 66 -3.53 -0.72 -6.70
CA TYR A 66 -3.85 -0.12 -5.41
C TYR A 66 -5.19 0.60 -5.49
N ARG A 67 -6.16 0.16 -4.69
CA ARG A 67 -7.46 0.82 -4.55
C ARG A 67 -7.76 1.03 -3.08
N ILE A 68 -8.22 2.23 -2.72
CA ILE A 68 -8.69 2.54 -1.37
C ILE A 68 -10.18 2.89 -1.40
N ASN A 69 -10.88 2.45 -0.37
CA ASN A 69 -12.28 2.77 -0.14
C ASN A 69 -12.45 3.23 1.31
N PRO A 70 -13.28 4.24 1.58
CA PRO A 70 -13.69 4.53 2.95
C PRO A 70 -14.47 3.33 3.48
N GLU A 71 -14.19 2.91 4.71
CA GLU A 71 -15.08 2.03 5.46
C GLU A 71 -16.12 2.94 6.08
N THR A 72 -17.26 3.11 5.41
CA THR A 72 -18.36 3.87 6.00
C THR A 72 -18.77 3.17 7.28
N ALA A 73 -18.52 3.80 8.43
CA ALA A 73 -19.24 3.45 9.64
C ALA A 73 -20.69 3.89 9.42
N PRO A 74 -21.69 3.02 9.68
CA PRO A 74 -23.09 3.40 9.62
C PRO A 74 -23.41 4.61 10.52
#